data_AF-A0A8E2J8G1-F1
#
_entry.id   AF-A0A8E2J8G1-F1
#
_cell.length_a   1.000
_cell.length_b   1.000
_cell.length_c   1.000
_cell.angle_alpha   90.00
_cell.angle_beta   90.00
_cell.angle_gamma   90.00
#
_symmetry.space_group_name_H-M   'P 1'
#
loop_
_entity.id
_entity.type
_entity.pdbx_description
1 polymer ?
#
loop_
_entity_poly.entity_id
_entity_poly.type
_entity_poly.pdbx_seq_one_letter_code
_entity_poly.pdbx_strand_id
1 'polypeptide(L)' 'KIVLVTLLPYLTHKLQPLNVGYFRPLKHYYSVEVDNFCRYSHTGVNKKYFIKLYLVARAKAFTRKTIYST' A
#
# COMPACT_ATOMS: atom_id res chain seq x y z
N LYS A 1 3.75 3.60 27.72
CA LYS A 1 5.20 3.90 27.54
C LYS A 1 5.47 3.90 26.04
N ILE A 2 5.84 5.03 25.46
CA ILE A 2 6.12 5.15 24.01
C ILE A 2 7.64 5.09 23.86
N VAL A 3 8.13 4.19 23.01
CA VAL A 3 9.56 4.07 22.67
C VAL A 3 9.75 4.70 21.30
N LEU A 4 10.55 5.76 21.23
CA LEU A 4 10.91 6.40 19.98
C LEU A 4 12.08 5.64 19.36
N VAL A 5 11.87 5.11 18.17
CA VAL A 5 12.92 4.47 17.36
C VAL A 5 13.27 5.44 16.23
N THR A 6 14.45 6.05 16.29
CA THR A 6 14.95 6.96 15.26
C THR A 6 15.64 6.18 14.15
N LEU A 7 15.11 6.24 12.93
CA LEU A 7 15.80 5.77 11.73
C LEU A 7 16.83 6.82 11.29
N LEU A 8 18.03 6.38 10.93
CA LEU A 8 19.09 7.27 10.46
C LEU A 8 18.65 8.02 9.20
N PRO A 9 18.97 9.33 9.08
CA PRO A 9 18.49 10.20 8.01
C PRO A 9 18.99 9.78 6.61
N TYR A 10 19.97 8.87 6.51
CA TYR A 10 20.49 8.30 5.27
C TYR A 10 19.93 6.90 4.91
N LEU A 11 19.07 6.29 5.76
CA LEU A 11 18.35 5.04 5.45
C LEU A 11 17.08 5.27 4.60
N THR A 12 17.09 6.32 3.79
CA THR A 12 16.02 7.34 3.74
C THR A 12 14.78 7.05 2.88
N HIS A 13 14.54 5.85 2.37
CA HIS A 13 13.27 5.60 1.65
C HIS A 13 13.08 4.13 1.28
N LYS A 14 14.19 3.44 1.00
CA LYS A 14 14.16 2.07 0.49
C LYS A 14 14.12 1.00 1.56
N LEU A 15 14.50 1.31 2.80
CA LEU A 15 14.74 0.33 3.87
C LEU A 15 13.87 0.57 5.11
N GLN A 16 13.02 1.59 5.12
CA GLN A 16 12.09 1.75 6.23
C GLN A 16 11.11 0.58 6.21
N PRO A 17 10.99 -0.21 7.29
CA PRO A 17 10.12 -1.39 7.32
C PRO A 17 8.67 -1.04 6.98
N LEU A 18 8.26 0.21 7.26
CA LEU A 18 6.98 0.76 6.82
C LEU A 18 6.91 0.95 5.28
N ASN A 19 7.94 1.50 4.63
CA ASN A 19 7.94 1.61 3.17
C ASN A 19 8.01 0.25 2.48
N VAL A 20 8.86 -0.66 2.97
CA VAL A 20 9.07 -1.96 2.31
C VAL A 20 7.94 -2.95 2.62
N GLY A 21 7.53 -3.07 3.87
CA GLY A 21 6.55 -4.07 4.30
C GLY A 21 5.10 -3.60 4.24
N TYR A 22 4.84 -2.31 4.39
CA TYR A 22 3.46 -1.78 4.45
C TYR A 22 3.07 -1.08 3.14
N PHE A 23 3.86 -0.11 2.67
CA PHE A 23 3.48 0.67 1.49
C PHE A 23 3.73 -0.04 0.16
N ARG A 24 4.76 -0.87 0.06
CA ARG A 24 5.09 -1.61 -1.17
C ARG A 24 3.99 -2.59 -1.60
N PRO A 25 3.47 -3.49 -0.75
CA PRO A 25 2.37 -4.37 -1.13
C PRO A 25 1.07 -3.60 -1.34
N LEU A 26 0.82 -2.57 -0.53
CA LEU A 26 -0.37 -1.72 -0.70
C LEU A 26 -0.38 -1.04 -2.07
N LYS A 27 0.76 -0.47 -2.51
CA LYS A 27 0.91 0.11 -3.85
C LYS A 27 0.63 -0.93 -4.93
N HIS A 28 1.17 -2.13 -4.79
CA HIS A 28 0.98 -3.20 -5.78
C HIS A 28 -0.49 -3.57 -5.93
N TYR A 29 -1.17 -3.92 -4.82
CA TYR A 29 -2.59 -4.29 -4.89
C TYR A 29 -3.47 -3.13 -5.33
N TYR A 30 -3.17 -1.90 -4.91
CA TYR A 30 -3.93 -0.74 -5.35
C TYR A 30 -3.80 -0.51 -6.86
N SER A 31 -2.60 -0.64 -7.43
CA SER A 31 -2.41 -0.59 -8.89
C SER A 31 -3.22 -1.66 -9.61
N VAL A 32 -3.27 -2.89 -9.10
CA VAL A 32 -4.10 -3.97 -9.68
C VAL A 32 -5.59 -3.63 -9.64
N GLU A 33 -6.09 -3.09 -8.53
CA GLU A 33 -7.49 -2.67 -8.41
C GLU A 33 -7.83 -1.53 -9.38
N VAL A 34 -6.93 -0.55 -9.55
CA VAL A 34 -7.09 0.56 -10.49
C VAL A 34 -7.06 0.07 -11.94
N ASP A 35 -6.14 -0.82 -12.29
CA ASP A 35 -6.04 -1.39 -13.64
C ASP A 35 -7.29 -2.18 -13.99
N ASN A 36 -7.79 -3.00 -13.05
CA ASN A 36 -9.05 -3.71 -13.22
C ASN A 36 -10.22 -2.73 -13.39
N PHE A 37 -10.31 -1.70 -12.54
CA PHE A 37 -11.35 -0.67 -12.63
C PHE A 37 -11.34 0.06 -13.98
N CYS A 38 -10.15 0.37 -14.51
CA CYS A 38 -9.98 1.03 -15.81
C CYS A 38 -10.40 0.13 -16.99
N ARG A 39 -10.10 -1.18 -16.91
CA ARG A 39 -10.48 -2.17 -17.93
C ARG A 39 -11.99 -2.32 -18.12
N TYR A 40 -12.78 -2.10 -17.08
CA TYR A 40 -14.25 -2.14 -17.12
C TYR A 40 -14.91 -0.80 -17.50
N SER A 41 -14.22 0.02 -18.30
CA SER A 41 -14.75 1.24 -18.94
C SER A 41 -14.90 2.48 -18.03
N HIS A 42 -14.20 2.53 -16.90
CA HIS A 42 -14.19 3.73 -16.05
C HIS A 42 -13.05 4.68 -16.40
N THR A 43 -13.37 5.86 -16.92
CA THR A 43 -12.40 6.92 -17.24
C THR A 43 -12.01 7.69 -15.97
N GLY A 44 -11.06 7.15 -15.22
CA GLY A 44 -10.43 7.82 -14.08
C GLY A 44 -11.01 7.47 -12.71
N VAL A 45 -10.17 7.61 -11.69
CA VAL A 45 -10.50 7.30 -10.29
C VAL A 45 -10.95 8.58 -9.58
N ASN A 46 -12.27 8.79 -9.47
CA ASN A 46 -12.81 9.84 -8.60
C ASN A 46 -12.57 9.49 -7.11
N LYS A 47 -12.62 10.47 -6.22
CA LYS A 47 -12.39 10.34 -4.76
C LYS A 47 -13.23 9.23 -4.11
N LYS A 48 -14.48 9.03 -4.58
CA LYS A 48 -15.35 7.94 -4.11
C LYS A 48 -14.80 6.55 -4.48
N TYR A 49 -14.31 6.40 -5.72
CA TYR A 49 -13.71 5.16 -6.19
C TYR A 49 -12.33 4.93 -5.56
N PHE A 50 -11.55 5.99 -5.35
CA PHE A 50 -10.28 5.93 -4.64
C PHE A 50 -10.43 5.24 -3.27
N ILE A 51 -11.37 5.69 -2.44
CA ILE A 51 -11.59 5.12 -1.11
C ILE A 51 -12.01 3.65 -1.21
N LYS A 52 -12.90 3.31 -2.15
CA LYS A 52 -13.36 1.93 -2.35
C LYS A 52 -12.21 1.00 -2.76
N LEU A 53 -11.43 1.38 -3.77
CA LEU A 53 -10.29 0.60 -4.26
C LEU A 53 -9.19 0.51 -3.20
N TYR A 54 -8.95 1.60 -2.45
CA TYR A 54 -8.01 1.62 -1.34
C TYR A 54 -8.38 0.63 -0.24
N LEU A 55 -9.65 0.58 0.18
CA LEU A 55 -10.09 -0.36 1.23
C LEU A 55 -9.91 -1.82 0.80
N VAL A 56 -10.20 -2.14 -0.46
CA VAL A 56 -10.00 -3.49 -1.02
C VAL A 56 -8.51 -3.82 -1.07
N ALA A 57 -7.68 -2.91 -1.60
CA ALA A 57 -6.23 -3.09 -1.65
C ALA A 57 -5.62 -3.24 -0.26
N ARG A 58 -6.11 -2.48 0.72
CA ARG A 58 -5.67 -2.54 2.13
C ARG A 58 -5.94 -3.91 2.75
N ALA A 59 -7.13 -4.48 2.54
CA ALA A 59 -7.47 -5.81 3.03
C ALA A 59 -6.58 -6.91 2.40
N LYS A 60 -6.19 -6.76 1.14
CA LYS A 60 -5.29 -7.69 0.43
C LYS A 60 -3.82 -7.51 0.84
N ALA A 61 -3.40 -6.28 1.07
CA ALA A 61 -2.01 -5.95 1.42
C ALA A 61 -1.66 -6.33 2.86
N PHE A 62 -2.59 -6.21 3.80
CA PHE A 62 -2.33 -6.43 5.23
C PHE A 62 -2.69 -7.85 5.67
N THR A 63 -2.09 -8.83 5.01
CA THR A 63 -2.15 -10.22 5.46
C THR A 63 -0.83 -10.60 6.12
N ARG A 64 -0.87 -11.58 7.04
CA ARG A 64 0.34 -12.13 7.67
C ARG A 64 1.38 -12.56 6.63
N LYS A 65 0.94 -13.21 5.55
CA LYS A 65 1.82 -13.61 4.44
C LYS A 65 2.56 -12.42 3.84
N THR A 66 1.86 -11.32 3.56
CA THR A 66 2.45 -10.16 2.90
C THR A 66 3.40 -9.38 3.82
N ILE A 67 3.07 -9.29 5.12
CA ILE A 67 3.87 -8.58 6.12
C ILE A 67 5.14 -9.35 6.49
N TYR A 68 5.06 -10.68 6.63
CA TYR A 68 6.22 -11.51 7.00
C TYR A 68 7.08 -11.99 5.82
N SER A 69 6.62 -11.78 4.58
CA SER A 69 7.39 -12.12 3.36
C SER A 69 8.30 -10.98 2.86
N THR A 70 8.39 -9.88 3.61
CA THR A 70 9.25 -8.73 3.31
C THR A 70 10.53 -8.81 4.12
#